data_AF-A0A4P5XKL3-F1
#
_entry.id   AF-A0A4P5XKL3-F1
#
_cell.length_a   1.000
_cell.length_b   1.000
_cell.length_c   1.000
_cell.angle_alpha   90.00
_cell.angle_beta   90.00
_cell.angle_gamma   90.00
#
_symmetry.space_group_name_H-M   'P 1'
#
loop_
_entity.id
_entity.type
_entity.pdbx_description
1 polymer ?
#
loop_
_entity_poly.entity_id
_entity_poly.type
_entity_poly.pdbx_seq_one_letter_code
_entity_poly.pdbx_strand_id
1 'polypeptide(L)'
;MGCFNQECNDTVCLLDPFCCSIAWDERCALEAGVLCQVCRSTTECQVPIPDLDEMNTCGIAMAQNCENSMDARALIPGLKFGGQAWSTDIDRDVDWFEIWLDTPQLLSIEMWTTGSIGVAILDDQCPPTTLAEGVDGCSSITRACVPAGRTRVVVRSILFDNISCQDERSRYTIQASVSPCTPVRLINDRCDMALPVNVGQTFADTTNATSENTWLPTSCDDGAGLAFTHDAWFTFTAHAWGIFQVNTCNILTFDSRIAVYSDCGGDLLACSDDACDGDGAMAEFEMACGETAFIRVGGWGVGGPITLSIEPVSTSSCNCPADFDSSGEVNSADVGLCLAHFGEMGGPLDLNGDGEVSSGDLGIILLSFGNCPP
;
A
#
# COMPACT_ATOMS: atom_id res chain seq x y z
N MET A 1 0.21 -30.31 2.63
CA MET A 1 -0.60 -31.49 2.24
C MET A 1 -1.98 -31.26 2.84
N GLY A 2 -2.91 -30.77 2.02
CA GLY A 2 -4.29 -30.49 2.42
C GLY A 2 -5.03 -31.79 2.69
N CYS A 3 -5.95 -31.73 3.65
CA CYS A 3 -6.70 -32.88 4.11
C CYS A 3 -7.49 -33.55 2.99
N PHE A 4 -7.18 -34.80 2.65
CA PHE A 4 -7.91 -35.57 1.65
C PHE A 4 -9.21 -36.16 2.23
N ASN A 5 -10.13 -35.31 2.71
CA ASN A 5 -11.45 -35.73 3.18
C ASN A 5 -12.54 -34.90 2.49
N GLN A 6 -13.42 -35.58 1.74
CA GLN A 6 -14.44 -34.90 0.93
C GLN A 6 -15.46 -34.12 1.75
N GLU A 7 -15.93 -34.67 2.87
CA GLU A 7 -16.89 -34.00 3.75
C GLU A 7 -16.27 -32.75 4.40
N CYS A 8 -14.98 -32.81 4.72
CA CYS A 8 -14.24 -31.64 5.16
C CYS A 8 -14.10 -30.59 4.07
N ASN A 9 -13.72 -31.01 2.86
CA ASN A 9 -13.58 -30.09 1.74
C ASN A 9 -14.91 -29.38 1.48
N ASP A 10 -16.03 -30.10 1.47
CA ASP A 10 -17.37 -29.53 1.30
C ASP A 10 -17.73 -28.55 2.43
N THR A 11 -17.27 -28.79 3.66
CA THR A 11 -17.44 -27.88 4.81
C THR A 11 -16.65 -26.59 4.64
N VAL A 12 -15.38 -26.69 4.23
CA VAL A 12 -14.52 -25.55 3.91
C VAL A 12 -15.11 -24.77 2.72
N CYS A 13 -15.56 -25.44 1.67
CA CYS A 13 -16.20 -24.82 0.50
C CYS A 13 -17.43 -23.98 0.86
N LEU A 14 -18.19 -24.40 1.88
CA LEU A 14 -19.42 -23.72 2.29
C LEU A 14 -19.13 -22.42 3.05
N LEU A 15 -17.97 -22.37 3.72
CA LEU A 15 -17.51 -21.22 4.50
C LEU A 15 -16.65 -20.27 3.67
N ASP A 16 -15.75 -20.82 2.86
CA ASP A 16 -14.93 -20.09 1.88
C ASP A 16 -15.13 -20.67 0.46
N PRO A 17 -16.07 -20.11 -0.33
CA PRO A 17 -16.31 -20.54 -1.70
C PRO A 17 -15.06 -20.45 -2.60
N PHE A 18 -14.10 -19.56 -2.30
CA PHE A 18 -12.87 -19.40 -3.06
C PHE A 18 -12.09 -20.71 -3.13
N CYS A 19 -12.04 -21.45 -2.03
CA CYS A 19 -11.34 -22.74 -1.92
C CYS A 19 -11.80 -23.79 -2.93
N CYS A 20 -13.02 -23.64 -3.47
CA CYS A 20 -13.64 -24.63 -4.33
C CYS A 20 -14.05 -24.09 -5.70
N SER A 21 -14.17 -22.77 -5.86
CA SER A 21 -14.47 -22.13 -7.14
C SER A 21 -13.25 -21.55 -7.86
N ILE A 22 -12.16 -21.24 -7.15
CA ILE A 22 -10.96 -20.63 -7.72
C ILE A 22 -9.77 -21.58 -7.61
N ALA A 23 -9.28 -21.83 -6.40
CA ALA A 23 -8.15 -22.71 -6.16
C ALA A 23 -8.11 -23.15 -4.70
N TRP A 24 -7.76 -24.41 -4.47
CA TRP A 24 -7.44 -24.90 -3.14
C TRP A 24 -5.97 -24.61 -2.84
N ASP A 25 -5.70 -23.72 -1.88
CA ASP A 25 -4.35 -23.29 -1.51
C ASP A 25 -3.97 -23.67 -0.07
N GLU A 26 -2.84 -23.11 0.42
CA GLU A 26 -2.37 -23.35 1.78
C GLU A 26 -3.36 -22.84 2.83
N ARG A 27 -4.06 -21.73 2.57
CA ARG A 27 -5.09 -21.20 3.46
C ARG A 27 -6.28 -22.16 3.56
N CYS A 28 -6.78 -22.67 2.44
CA CYS A 28 -7.84 -23.68 2.42
C CYS A 28 -7.43 -24.95 3.17
N ALA A 29 -6.16 -25.36 3.06
CA ALA A 29 -5.62 -26.50 3.81
C ALA A 29 -5.54 -26.23 5.33
N LEU A 30 -5.20 -25.00 5.74
CA LEU A 30 -5.18 -24.58 7.15
C LEU A 30 -6.60 -24.50 7.73
N GLU A 31 -7.54 -23.92 7.00
CA GLU A 31 -8.96 -23.85 7.39
C GLU A 31 -9.56 -25.26 7.55
N ALA A 32 -9.26 -26.18 6.63
CA ALA A 32 -9.61 -27.59 6.74
C ALA A 32 -9.04 -28.23 8.02
N GLY A 33 -7.80 -27.91 8.37
CA GLY A 33 -7.14 -28.36 9.59
C GLY A 33 -7.86 -27.94 10.87
N VAL A 34 -8.63 -26.84 10.85
CA VAL A 34 -9.37 -26.33 12.01
C VAL A 34 -10.80 -26.86 12.06
N LEU A 35 -11.50 -26.76 10.93
CA LEU A 35 -12.92 -27.08 10.79
C LEU A 35 -13.18 -28.58 10.94
N CYS A 36 -12.20 -29.41 10.60
CA CYS A 36 -12.41 -30.85 10.49
C CYS A 36 -11.47 -31.62 11.41
N GLN A 37 -12.03 -32.34 12.38
CA GLN A 37 -11.25 -33.16 13.32
C GLN A 37 -10.34 -34.20 12.63
N VAL A 38 -10.76 -34.72 11.47
CA VAL A 38 -9.98 -35.69 10.68
C VAL A 38 -8.75 -35.08 10.01
N CYS A 39 -8.73 -33.76 9.89
CA CYS A 39 -7.69 -32.97 9.25
C CYS A 39 -6.76 -32.29 10.26
N ARG A 40 -7.16 -32.28 11.53
CA ARG A 40 -6.32 -31.82 12.62
C ARG A 40 -5.07 -32.66 12.66
N SER A 41 -3.93 -31.99 12.77
CA SER A 41 -2.78 -32.62 13.39
C SER A 41 -3.21 -33.17 14.74
N THR A 42 -2.86 -34.41 15.07
CA THR A 42 -3.12 -34.99 16.41
C THR A 42 -2.35 -34.28 17.52
N THR A 43 -1.50 -33.31 17.17
CA THR A 43 -0.83 -32.42 18.10
C THR A 43 -1.78 -31.30 18.50
N GLU A 44 -2.17 -31.28 19.78
CA GLU A 44 -2.94 -30.16 20.35
C GLU A 44 -2.20 -28.84 20.17
N CYS A 45 -2.88 -27.81 19.64
CA CYS A 45 -2.30 -26.47 19.55
C CYS A 45 -1.93 -25.99 20.96
N GLN A 46 -0.66 -25.66 21.18
CA GLN A 46 -0.18 -25.19 22.47
C GLN A 46 -0.28 -23.67 22.48
N VAL A 47 -1.32 -23.13 23.13
CA VAL A 47 -1.46 -21.68 23.33
C VAL A 47 -0.64 -21.29 24.57
N PRO A 48 0.42 -20.47 24.43
CA PRO A 48 1.21 -20.04 25.57
C PRO A 48 0.39 -19.23 26.55
N ILE A 49 0.71 -19.36 27.85
CA ILE A 49 0.13 -18.54 28.90
C ILE A 49 0.48 -17.06 28.63
N PRO A 50 -0.52 -16.16 28.57
CA PRO A 50 -0.27 -14.75 28.36
C PRO A 50 0.36 -14.09 29.59
N ASP A 51 1.18 -13.06 29.35
CA ASP A 51 1.69 -12.18 30.42
C ASP A 51 0.61 -11.19 30.86
N LEU A 52 -0.27 -10.82 29.92
CA LEU A 52 -1.33 -9.85 30.09
C LEU A 52 -2.57 -10.25 29.28
N ASP A 53 -3.77 -10.14 29.85
CA ASP A 53 -5.04 -10.36 29.13
C ASP A 53 -5.51 -9.06 28.48
N GLU A 54 -6.06 -9.12 27.26
CA GLU A 54 -6.62 -8.00 26.52
C GLU A 54 -7.55 -7.10 27.36
N MET A 55 -7.70 -5.83 26.95
CA MET A 55 -8.47 -4.87 27.75
C MET A 55 -9.99 -5.06 27.65
N ASN A 56 -10.47 -5.67 26.56
CA ASN A 56 -11.89 -5.88 26.34
C ASN A 56 -12.37 -7.16 27.03
N THR A 57 -13.57 -7.09 27.61
CA THR A 57 -14.27 -8.32 28.02
C THR A 57 -14.88 -8.96 26.79
N CYS A 58 -14.48 -10.21 26.51
CA CYS A 58 -15.06 -10.99 25.43
C CYS A 58 -16.59 -10.93 25.41
N GLY A 59 -17.16 -10.69 24.23
CA GLY A 59 -18.60 -10.65 24.01
C GLY A 59 -19.27 -9.31 24.28
N ILE A 60 -18.48 -8.26 24.47
CA ILE A 60 -18.96 -6.90 24.28
C ILE A 60 -18.34 -6.40 22.97
N ALA A 61 -19.20 -6.09 22.00
CA ALA A 61 -18.83 -5.45 20.74
C ALA A 61 -18.38 -3.98 20.94
N MET A 62 -17.36 -3.77 21.77
CA MET A 62 -16.70 -2.47 21.91
C MET A 62 -15.66 -2.36 20.79
N ALA A 63 -15.63 -1.22 20.10
CA ALA A 63 -14.66 -0.91 19.03
C ALA A 63 -14.74 -1.74 17.72
N GLN A 64 -15.94 -1.96 17.16
CA GLN A 64 -16.03 -2.61 15.83
C GLN A 64 -15.44 -1.78 14.68
N ASN A 65 -15.42 -0.45 14.81
CA ASN A 65 -14.94 0.43 13.77
C ASN A 65 -13.65 1.14 14.18
N CYS A 66 -12.76 1.29 13.20
CA CYS A 66 -11.48 1.97 13.32
C CYS A 66 -11.59 3.36 13.99
N GLU A 67 -12.66 4.10 13.71
CA GLU A 67 -12.88 5.47 14.21
C GLU A 67 -13.11 5.55 15.72
N ASN A 68 -13.64 4.49 16.35
CA ASN A 68 -13.92 4.44 17.79
C ASN A 68 -13.07 3.39 18.51
N SER A 69 -11.85 3.11 18.03
CA SER A 69 -10.90 2.17 18.64
C SER A 69 -10.34 2.64 19.99
N MET A 70 -11.11 3.36 20.81
CA MET A 70 -10.69 4.01 22.06
C MET A 70 -10.19 3.03 23.13
N ASP A 71 -10.39 1.72 22.93
CA ASP A 71 -9.94 0.65 23.81
C ASP A 71 -8.75 -0.15 23.24
N ALA A 72 -8.12 0.32 22.16
CA ALA A 72 -6.96 -0.36 21.59
C ALA A 72 -5.83 -0.47 22.61
N ARG A 73 -5.38 -1.70 22.85
CA ARG A 73 -4.37 -1.96 23.87
C ARG A 73 -2.96 -1.74 23.34
N ALA A 74 -2.12 -1.07 24.12
CA ALA A 74 -0.70 -0.92 23.78
C ALA A 74 0.01 -2.29 23.71
N LEU A 75 0.48 -2.68 22.52
CA LEU A 75 1.36 -3.80 22.28
C LEU A 75 2.78 -3.44 22.68
N ILE A 76 3.33 -4.18 23.63
CA ILE A 76 4.71 -4.04 24.08
C ILE A 76 5.51 -5.21 23.50
N PRO A 77 6.51 -4.96 22.62
CA PRO A 77 7.33 -6.02 22.06
C PRO A 77 7.92 -6.94 23.14
N GLY A 78 7.80 -8.25 22.92
CA GLY A 78 8.26 -9.29 23.84
C GLY A 78 7.25 -9.71 24.90
N LEU A 79 6.16 -8.97 25.15
CA LEU A 79 5.08 -9.43 26.03
C LEU A 79 4.04 -10.24 25.25
N LYS A 80 3.50 -11.26 25.90
CA LYS A 80 2.40 -12.09 25.39
C LYS A 80 1.06 -11.55 25.85
N PHE A 81 0.19 -11.28 24.89
CA PHE A 81 -1.15 -10.76 25.10
C PHE A 81 -2.17 -11.85 24.77
N GLY A 82 -2.98 -12.24 25.75
CA GLY A 82 -4.02 -13.26 25.60
C GLY A 82 -5.38 -12.63 25.41
N GLY A 83 -6.23 -13.27 24.61
CA GLY A 83 -7.58 -12.77 24.36
C GLY A 83 -8.55 -13.84 23.90
N GLN A 84 -9.78 -13.42 23.64
CA GLN A 84 -10.87 -14.27 23.19
C GLN A 84 -11.68 -13.62 22.06
N ALA A 85 -11.54 -14.13 20.85
CA ALA A 85 -12.30 -13.65 19.69
C ALA A 85 -13.63 -14.41 19.54
N TRP A 86 -14.71 -13.85 20.10
CA TRP A 86 -16.07 -14.37 19.91
C TRP A 86 -16.53 -14.12 18.46
N SER A 87 -17.52 -14.89 18.01
CA SER A 87 -18.26 -14.59 16.77
C SER A 87 -19.69 -15.15 16.79
N THR A 88 -20.53 -14.56 15.93
CA THR A 88 -21.87 -15.00 15.55
C THR A 88 -22.00 -14.93 14.02
N ASP A 89 -23.17 -15.23 13.49
CA ASP A 89 -23.49 -15.16 12.06
C ASP A 89 -23.55 -13.72 11.50
N ILE A 90 -23.73 -12.72 12.37
CA ILE A 90 -23.87 -11.31 11.98
C ILE A 90 -22.84 -10.37 12.63
N ASP A 91 -22.12 -10.85 13.63
CA ASP A 91 -21.29 -10.00 14.49
C ASP A 91 -20.07 -10.74 15.04
N ARG A 92 -18.95 -10.03 15.24
CA ARG A 92 -17.70 -10.60 15.73
C ARG A 92 -16.97 -9.63 16.64
N ASP A 93 -16.26 -10.21 17.59
CA ASP A 93 -15.34 -9.46 18.43
C ASP A 93 -14.10 -9.07 17.61
N VAL A 94 -13.62 -7.85 17.81
CA VAL A 94 -12.43 -7.33 17.13
C VAL A 94 -11.54 -6.72 18.18
N ASP A 95 -10.44 -7.40 18.46
CA ASP A 95 -9.49 -6.98 19.47
C ASP A 95 -8.44 -6.09 18.83
N TRP A 96 -8.49 -4.80 19.18
CA TRP A 96 -7.56 -3.80 18.68
C TRP A 96 -6.35 -3.67 19.59
N PHE A 97 -5.20 -3.61 18.96
CA PHE A 97 -3.94 -3.30 19.60
C PHE A 97 -3.21 -2.20 18.84
N GLU A 98 -2.41 -1.41 19.55
CA GLU A 98 -1.62 -0.33 18.99
C GLU A 98 -0.16 -0.43 19.43
N ILE A 99 0.76 -0.19 18.51
CA ILE A 99 2.19 -0.07 18.80
C ILE A 99 2.71 1.24 18.24
N TRP A 100 3.61 1.89 18.98
CA TRP A 100 4.32 3.08 18.54
C TRP A 100 5.77 2.73 18.22
N LEU A 101 6.24 3.11 17.03
CA LEU A 101 7.60 2.82 16.56
C LEU A 101 8.31 4.12 16.20
N ASP A 102 9.49 4.37 16.77
CA ASP A 102 10.22 5.62 16.52
C ASP A 102 10.88 5.68 15.13
N THR A 103 11.01 4.53 14.47
CA THR A 103 11.62 4.38 13.14
C THR A 103 10.87 3.29 12.36
N PRO A 104 10.97 3.24 11.02
CA PRO A 104 10.41 2.14 10.24
C PRO A 104 11.05 0.81 10.66
N GLN A 105 10.22 -0.18 10.99
CA GLN A 105 10.66 -1.47 11.52
C GLN A 105 9.80 -2.61 10.97
N LEU A 106 10.36 -3.83 10.97
CA LEU A 106 9.60 -5.04 10.67
C LEU A 106 8.86 -5.44 11.94
N LEU A 107 7.55 -5.24 11.93
CA LEU A 107 6.66 -5.74 12.97
C LEU A 107 6.33 -7.20 12.66
N SER A 108 6.68 -8.09 13.58
CA SER A 108 6.30 -9.51 13.53
C SER A 108 5.33 -9.81 14.65
N ILE A 109 4.14 -10.28 14.30
CA ILE A 109 3.14 -10.76 15.24
C ILE A 109 3.09 -12.28 15.16
N GLU A 110 3.62 -12.93 16.19
CA GLU A 110 3.41 -14.36 16.38
C GLU A 110 2.08 -14.55 17.12
N MET A 111 1.22 -15.40 16.58
CA MET A 111 -0.09 -15.70 17.12
C MET A 111 -0.21 -17.20 17.35
N TRP A 112 -0.71 -17.59 18.51
CA TRP A 112 -1.09 -18.95 18.85
C TRP A 112 -2.59 -19.00 19.12
N THR A 113 -3.29 -19.96 18.56
CA THR A 113 -4.74 -20.11 18.75
C THR A 113 -5.15 -21.58 18.74
N THR A 114 -6.37 -21.85 19.17
CA THR A 114 -7.04 -23.16 19.14
C THR A 114 -8.26 -23.17 18.20
N GLY A 115 -8.50 -22.07 17.49
CA GLY A 115 -9.61 -21.92 16.55
C GLY A 115 -9.26 -21.05 15.34
N SER A 116 -10.27 -20.72 14.54
CA SER A 116 -10.11 -19.94 13.31
C SER A 116 -10.07 -18.45 13.63
N ILE A 117 -8.91 -18.00 14.10
CA ILE A 117 -8.61 -16.61 14.46
C ILE A 117 -7.54 -16.09 13.51
N GLY A 118 -7.73 -14.86 13.03
CA GLY A 118 -6.82 -14.17 12.13
C GLY A 118 -6.26 -12.91 12.79
N VAL A 119 -5.09 -12.50 12.31
CA VAL A 119 -4.44 -11.26 12.71
C VAL A 119 -4.12 -10.41 11.49
N ALA A 120 -4.37 -9.10 11.57
CA ALA A 120 -3.97 -8.14 10.54
C ALA A 120 -3.16 -6.99 11.13
N ILE A 121 -2.12 -6.57 10.42
CA ILE A 121 -1.30 -5.39 10.68
C ILE A 121 -1.80 -4.28 9.77
N LEU A 122 -2.14 -3.14 10.36
CA LEU A 122 -2.83 -2.03 9.71
C LEU A 122 -2.08 -0.71 9.94
N ASP A 123 -2.28 0.25 9.03
CA ASP A 123 -1.90 1.64 9.29
C ASP A 123 -2.80 2.29 10.37
N ASP A 124 -2.54 3.57 10.66
CA ASP A 124 -3.32 4.35 11.64
C ASP A 124 -4.49 5.14 11.02
N GLN A 125 -4.77 4.95 9.73
CA GLN A 125 -5.86 5.63 9.03
C GLN A 125 -7.20 4.97 9.30
N CYS A 126 -8.29 5.69 9.07
CA CYS A 126 -9.65 5.15 9.10
C CYS A 126 -10.41 5.66 7.85
N PRO A 127 -10.78 4.76 6.91
CA PRO A 127 -10.59 3.32 6.92
C PRO A 127 -9.10 2.92 6.84
N PRO A 128 -8.69 1.84 7.53
CA PRO A 128 -7.29 1.45 7.59
C PRO A 128 -6.84 0.72 6.32
N THR A 129 -5.57 0.88 5.95
CA THR A 129 -4.89 0.06 4.94
C THR A 129 -4.33 -1.19 5.61
N THR A 130 -4.60 -2.37 5.04
CA THR A 130 -4.02 -3.64 5.50
C THR A 130 -2.60 -3.80 4.95
N LEU A 131 -1.61 -3.81 5.84
CA LEU A 131 -0.20 -4.00 5.51
C LEU A 131 0.19 -5.49 5.44
N ALA A 132 -0.41 -6.32 6.30
CA ALA A 132 -0.32 -7.77 6.23
C ALA A 132 -1.50 -8.42 6.97
N GLU A 133 -1.92 -9.61 6.56
CA GLU A 133 -2.90 -10.44 7.27
C GLU A 133 -2.38 -11.88 7.31
N GLY A 134 -2.62 -12.58 8.40
CA GLY A 134 -2.28 -13.98 8.55
C GLY A 134 -3.35 -14.74 9.29
N VAL A 135 -3.56 -15.97 8.86
CA VAL A 135 -4.58 -16.88 9.39
C VAL A 135 -3.94 -18.25 9.61
N ASP A 136 -4.08 -18.80 10.81
CA ASP A 136 -3.70 -20.19 11.11
C ASP A 136 -4.48 -20.66 12.34
N GLY A 137 -4.74 -21.96 12.41
CA GLY A 137 -5.48 -22.62 13.46
C GLY A 137 -4.68 -23.03 14.69
N CYS A 138 -3.35 -22.97 14.64
CA CYS A 138 -2.49 -23.30 15.78
C CYS A 138 -1.44 -22.23 16.09
N SER A 139 -0.57 -21.89 15.12
CA SER A 139 0.53 -20.94 15.34
C SER A 139 0.95 -20.31 14.02
N SER A 140 0.82 -18.99 13.90
CA SER A 140 1.25 -18.23 12.71
C SER A 140 2.19 -17.11 13.09
N ILE A 141 2.97 -16.65 12.11
CA ILE A 141 3.68 -15.37 12.23
C ILE A 141 3.31 -14.48 11.05
N THR A 142 2.69 -13.36 11.35
CA THR A 142 2.35 -12.30 10.38
C THR A 142 3.38 -11.19 10.49
N ARG A 143 3.90 -10.71 9.35
CA ARG A 143 4.96 -9.71 9.33
C ARG A 143 4.68 -8.61 8.32
N ALA A 144 4.94 -7.37 8.69
CA ALA A 144 4.92 -6.22 7.79
C ALA A 144 6.02 -5.23 8.16
N CYS A 145 6.64 -4.63 7.16
CA CYS A 145 7.39 -3.40 7.37
C CYS A 145 6.40 -2.27 7.58
N VAL A 146 6.50 -1.59 8.71
CA VAL A 146 5.57 -0.53 9.10
C VAL A 146 6.33 0.79 9.25
N PRO A 147 5.71 1.92 8.89
CA PRO A 147 6.35 3.23 9.01
C PRO A 147 6.61 3.59 10.49
N ALA A 148 7.42 4.63 10.70
CA ALA A 148 7.52 5.24 12.03
C ALA A 148 6.17 5.88 12.40
N GLY A 149 5.82 5.84 13.68
CA GLY A 149 4.56 6.34 14.21
C GLY A 149 3.69 5.22 14.77
N ARG A 150 2.38 5.44 14.70
CA ARG A 150 1.38 4.50 15.22
C ARG A 150 1.08 3.42 14.18
N THR A 151 1.03 2.18 14.62
CA THR A 151 0.58 1.03 13.81
C THR A 151 -0.45 0.27 14.61
N ARG A 152 -1.48 -0.25 13.94
CA ARG A 152 -2.54 -1.04 14.56
C ARG A 152 -2.40 -2.52 14.22
N VAL A 153 -2.81 -3.35 15.15
CA VAL A 153 -2.93 -4.80 14.96
C VAL A 153 -4.32 -5.20 15.42
N VAL A 154 -5.03 -5.95 14.58
CA VAL A 154 -6.36 -6.48 14.91
C VAL A 154 -6.33 -7.98 14.97
N VAL A 155 -6.98 -8.55 15.99
CA VAL A 155 -7.23 -9.98 16.11
C VAL A 155 -8.74 -10.21 16.08
N ARG A 156 -9.19 -11.18 15.30
CA ARG A 156 -10.63 -11.48 15.16
C ARG A 156 -10.86 -12.90 14.68
N SER A 157 -12.06 -13.44 14.93
CA SER A 157 -12.49 -14.66 14.26
C SER A 157 -12.60 -14.42 12.75
N ILE A 158 -12.11 -15.35 11.93
CA ILE A 158 -12.26 -15.27 10.46
C ILE A 158 -13.55 -15.92 9.97
N LEU A 159 -14.18 -16.76 10.80
CA LEU A 159 -15.47 -17.38 10.52
C LEU A 159 -16.61 -16.47 11.00
N PHE A 160 -17.77 -16.61 10.38
CA PHE A 160 -19.05 -16.03 10.83
C PHE A 160 -19.91 -17.15 11.43
N ASP A 161 -19.31 -17.86 12.39
CA ASP A 161 -19.95 -18.95 13.12
C ASP A 161 -20.17 -18.54 14.57
N ASN A 162 -21.07 -19.24 15.28
CA ASN A 162 -21.30 -18.97 16.70
C ASN A 162 -20.15 -19.55 17.57
N ILE A 163 -19.12 -18.75 17.83
CA ILE A 163 -18.01 -19.05 18.73
C ILE A 163 -18.19 -18.25 20.02
N SER A 164 -18.53 -18.95 21.10
CA SER A 164 -18.71 -18.29 22.41
C SER A 164 -17.36 -18.02 23.09
N CYS A 165 -17.32 -17.04 23.99
CA CYS A 165 -16.15 -16.75 24.84
C CYS A 165 -15.69 -17.90 25.75
N GLN A 166 -16.58 -18.86 26.03
CA GLN A 166 -16.23 -20.04 26.82
C GLN A 166 -15.69 -21.19 25.95
N ASP A 167 -15.78 -21.05 24.63
CA ASP A 167 -15.24 -22.01 23.68
C ASP A 167 -13.72 -21.87 23.61
N GLU A 168 -13.01 -22.99 23.67
CA GLU A 168 -11.56 -23.00 23.51
C GLU A 168 -11.15 -22.45 22.13
N ARG A 169 -12.00 -22.57 21.11
CA ARG A 169 -11.76 -22.03 19.77
C ARG A 169 -11.73 -20.50 19.72
N SER A 170 -12.23 -19.80 20.75
CA SER A 170 -12.13 -18.34 20.84
C SER A 170 -10.76 -17.87 21.33
N ARG A 171 -9.95 -18.74 21.94
CA ARG A 171 -8.73 -18.33 22.62
C ARG A 171 -7.58 -18.08 21.65
N TYR A 172 -6.84 -17.01 21.92
CA TYR A 172 -5.58 -16.73 21.27
C TYR A 172 -4.57 -16.11 22.25
N THR A 173 -3.30 -16.20 21.89
CA THR A 173 -2.21 -15.41 22.46
C THR A 173 -1.44 -14.80 21.29
N ILE A 174 -1.12 -13.52 21.35
CA ILE A 174 -0.20 -12.86 20.41
C ILE A 174 1.05 -12.36 21.12
N GLN A 175 2.15 -12.29 20.39
CA GLN A 175 3.38 -11.63 20.84
C GLN A 175 3.93 -10.80 19.68
N ALA A 176 4.14 -9.51 19.93
CA ALA A 176 4.84 -8.64 19.01
C ALA A 176 6.36 -8.79 19.22
N SER A 177 7.09 -8.79 18.11
CA SER A 177 8.53 -8.51 18.10
C SER A 177 8.81 -7.51 16.99
N VAL A 178 9.82 -6.68 17.23
CA VAL A 178 10.27 -5.70 16.26
C VAL A 178 11.73 -5.97 15.93
N SER A 179 12.05 -5.90 14.67
CA SER A 179 13.43 -5.90 14.19
C SER A 179 13.58 -4.80 13.16
N PRO A 180 14.82 -4.39 12.82
CA PRO A 180 15.00 -3.61 11.61
C PRO A 180 14.37 -4.35 10.43
N CYS A 181 13.73 -3.63 9.51
CA CYS A 181 13.37 -4.22 8.23
C CYS A 181 14.66 -4.64 7.53
N THR A 182 14.90 -5.96 7.48
CA THR A 182 16.04 -6.55 6.79
C THR A 182 15.59 -7.64 5.81
N PRO A 183 16.01 -7.59 4.53
CA PRO A 183 16.69 -6.44 3.94
C PRO A 183 15.78 -5.20 4.09
N VAL A 184 16.39 -4.00 4.12
CA VAL A 184 15.63 -2.74 4.11
C VAL A 184 14.89 -2.74 2.79
N ARG A 185 13.71 -3.36 2.75
CA ARG A 185 12.92 -3.48 1.53
C ARG A 185 12.46 -2.08 1.23
N LEU A 186 12.73 -1.65 0.01
CA LEU A 186 12.34 -0.35 -0.44
C LEU A 186 10.79 -0.29 -0.42
N ILE A 187 10.22 0.68 0.31
CA ILE A 187 8.75 0.73 0.54
C ILE A 187 7.99 0.80 -0.79
N ASN A 188 8.55 1.55 -1.75
CA ASN A 188 7.97 1.74 -3.07
C ASN A 188 8.43 0.69 -4.09
N ASP A 189 8.75 -0.55 -3.70
CA ASP A 189 9.08 -1.63 -4.63
C ASP A 189 7.86 -2.43 -5.14
N ARG A 190 6.67 -1.80 -5.08
CA ARG A 190 5.42 -2.24 -5.70
C ARG A 190 4.68 -1.03 -6.24
N CYS A 191 3.95 -1.19 -7.34
CA CYS A 191 3.26 -0.06 -7.98
C CYS A 191 2.16 0.57 -7.11
N ASP A 192 1.51 -0.19 -6.22
CA ASP A 192 0.50 0.33 -5.28
C ASP A 192 1.10 1.19 -4.14
N MET A 193 2.42 1.15 -3.97
CA MET A 193 3.17 1.94 -2.98
C MET A 193 4.12 2.96 -3.65
N ALA A 194 3.86 3.30 -4.92
CA ALA A 194 4.72 4.18 -5.70
C ALA A 194 4.92 5.55 -5.03
N LEU A 195 6.17 6.01 -4.99
CA LEU A 195 6.54 7.27 -4.35
C LEU A 195 6.31 8.45 -5.32
N PRO A 196 5.55 9.50 -4.94
CA PRO A 196 5.36 10.66 -5.81
C PRO A 196 6.66 11.45 -6.00
N VAL A 197 6.94 11.82 -7.25
CA VAL A 197 8.11 12.60 -7.68
C VAL A 197 7.68 13.76 -8.58
N ASN A 198 8.53 14.78 -8.66
CA ASN A 198 8.33 15.98 -9.48
C ASN A 198 9.48 16.11 -10.49
N VAL A 199 9.35 17.07 -11.42
CA VAL A 199 10.48 17.53 -12.25
C VAL A 199 11.68 17.87 -11.36
N GLY A 200 12.85 17.38 -11.74
CA GLY A 200 14.08 17.45 -10.95
C GLY A 200 14.65 16.07 -10.64
N GLN A 201 15.48 16.01 -9.61
CA GLN A 201 16.20 14.79 -9.23
C GLN A 201 15.66 14.19 -7.93
N THR A 202 15.47 12.87 -7.92
CA THR A 202 15.09 12.09 -6.75
C THR A 202 16.10 10.98 -6.53
N PHE A 203 16.61 10.85 -5.31
CA PHE A 203 17.49 9.75 -4.92
C PHE A 203 16.68 8.56 -4.39
N ALA A 204 17.05 7.36 -4.80
CA ALA A 204 16.55 6.11 -4.24
C ALA A 204 17.64 5.04 -4.21
N ASP A 205 17.40 3.93 -3.52
CA ASP A 205 18.31 2.79 -3.48
C ASP A 205 17.52 1.49 -3.68
N THR A 206 17.73 0.85 -4.82
CA THR A 206 17.01 -0.36 -5.21
C THR A 206 17.71 -1.64 -4.77
N THR A 207 18.87 -1.57 -4.11
CA THR A 207 19.69 -2.74 -3.72
C THR A 207 18.86 -3.87 -3.07
N ASN A 208 17.87 -3.50 -2.28
CA ASN A 208 17.05 -4.41 -1.48
C ASN A 208 15.58 -4.49 -1.95
N ALA A 209 15.25 -3.92 -3.11
CA ALA A 209 13.93 -4.01 -3.70
C ALA A 209 13.65 -5.44 -4.20
N THR A 210 12.40 -5.88 -4.14
CA THR A 210 12.01 -7.12 -4.82
C THR A 210 11.97 -6.95 -6.34
N SER A 211 11.90 -8.06 -7.06
CA SER A 211 11.64 -8.05 -8.51
C SER A 211 10.20 -8.46 -8.75
N GLU A 212 9.45 -7.72 -9.58
CA GLU A 212 8.17 -8.26 -10.04
C GLU A 212 8.37 -9.50 -10.93
N ASN A 213 7.40 -10.41 -10.87
CA ASN A 213 7.42 -11.64 -11.66
C ASN A 213 7.08 -11.41 -13.15
N THR A 214 6.59 -10.21 -13.49
CA THR A 214 6.20 -9.84 -14.86
C THR A 214 7.33 -9.05 -15.52
N TRP A 215 7.86 -9.63 -16.59
CA TRP A 215 8.87 -9.01 -17.44
C TRP A 215 8.26 -7.99 -18.39
N LEU A 216 9.12 -7.11 -18.92
CA LEU A 216 8.71 -6.13 -19.92
C LEU A 216 8.19 -6.83 -21.20
N PRO A 217 7.30 -6.18 -21.97
CA PRO A 217 6.86 -6.72 -23.24
C PRO A 217 7.99 -6.75 -24.27
N THR A 218 7.88 -7.62 -25.28
CA THR A 218 8.89 -7.77 -26.36
C THR A 218 9.15 -6.49 -27.17
N SER A 219 8.23 -5.52 -27.13
CA SER A 219 8.44 -4.19 -27.72
C SER A 219 9.52 -3.38 -27.01
N CYS A 220 9.94 -3.83 -25.83
CA CYS A 220 10.95 -3.22 -24.99
C CYS A 220 12.23 -4.08 -24.88
N ASP A 221 12.43 -5.02 -25.82
CA ASP A 221 13.66 -5.80 -25.87
C ASP A 221 14.69 -5.08 -26.75
N ASP A 222 15.55 -4.29 -26.12
CA ASP A 222 16.65 -3.57 -26.79
C ASP A 222 17.89 -4.47 -27.01
N GLY A 223 17.79 -5.77 -26.70
CA GLY A 223 18.79 -6.79 -27.04
C GLY A 223 19.42 -7.50 -25.83
N ALA A 224 19.15 -7.03 -24.61
CA ALA A 224 19.57 -7.66 -23.36
C ALA A 224 18.46 -8.49 -22.67
N GLY A 225 17.32 -8.68 -23.36
CA GLY A 225 16.17 -9.41 -22.87
C GLY A 225 15.24 -8.56 -22.00
N LEU A 226 14.23 -9.21 -21.41
CA LEU A 226 13.09 -8.53 -20.79
C LEU A 226 13.12 -8.49 -19.25
N ALA A 227 14.16 -9.08 -18.65
CA ALA A 227 14.28 -9.20 -17.21
C ALA A 227 14.40 -7.83 -16.53
N PHE A 228 13.64 -7.61 -15.46
CA PHE A 228 13.63 -6.35 -14.73
C PHE A 228 13.66 -6.67 -13.25
N THR A 229 14.79 -6.43 -12.58
CA THR A 229 14.98 -6.87 -11.20
C THR A 229 15.23 -5.70 -10.26
N HIS A 230 14.96 -5.94 -8.97
CA HIS A 230 15.19 -4.99 -7.88
C HIS A 230 14.58 -3.62 -8.22
N ASP A 231 13.26 -3.57 -8.35
CA ASP A 231 12.57 -2.44 -8.92
C ASP A 231 11.85 -1.56 -7.90
N ALA A 232 11.94 -0.26 -8.14
CA ALA A 232 11.27 0.82 -7.42
C ALA A 232 10.21 1.44 -8.31
N TRP A 233 9.14 1.92 -7.71
CA TRP A 233 7.98 2.52 -8.35
C TRP A 233 7.81 3.97 -7.87
N PHE A 234 7.54 4.85 -8.81
CA PHE A 234 7.30 6.26 -8.57
C PHE A 234 6.06 6.71 -9.33
N THR A 235 5.37 7.72 -8.82
CA THR A 235 4.30 8.41 -9.56
C THR A 235 4.75 9.79 -9.97
N PHE A 236 4.44 10.17 -11.20
CA PHE A 236 4.71 11.51 -11.72
C PHE A 236 3.43 12.08 -12.28
N THR A 237 3.01 13.25 -11.78
CA THR A 237 1.86 13.98 -12.31
C THR A 237 2.34 15.15 -13.15
N ALA A 238 1.88 15.24 -14.39
CA ALA A 238 2.32 16.27 -15.31
C ALA A 238 1.60 17.61 -15.06
N HIS A 239 2.36 18.68 -14.83
CA HIS A 239 1.83 20.05 -14.70
C HIS A 239 1.94 20.86 -16.02
N ALA A 240 2.20 20.17 -17.13
CA ALA A 240 2.27 20.71 -18.48
C ALA A 240 1.90 19.60 -19.46
N TRP A 241 1.34 19.96 -20.62
CA TRP A 241 1.16 18.96 -21.68
C TRP A 241 2.41 18.90 -22.55
N GLY A 242 2.77 17.71 -23.03
CA GLY A 242 3.88 17.50 -23.95
C GLY A 242 4.83 16.40 -23.51
N ILE A 243 6.07 16.46 -23.99
CA ILE A 243 7.05 15.39 -23.80
C ILE A 243 7.92 15.66 -22.57
N PHE A 244 7.92 14.69 -21.66
CA PHE A 244 8.84 14.60 -20.55
C PHE A 244 9.87 13.51 -20.81
N GLN A 245 11.04 13.67 -20.23
CA GLN A 245 12.09 12.66 -20.22
C GLN A 245 12.35 12.24 -18.79
N VAL A 246 12.44 10.94 -18.59
CA VAL A 246 12.95 10.33 -17.36
C VAL A 246 14.25 9.63 -17.67
N ASN A 247 15.25 9.82 -16.82
CA ASN A 247 16.55 9.19 -17.01
C ASN A 247 17.23 8.83 -15.69
N THR A 248 18.12 7.85 -15.79
CA THR A 248 19.02 7.39 -14.74
C THR A 248 20.48 7.63 -15.12
N CYS A 249 20.76 8.58 -16.01
CA CYS A 249 22.06 8.71 -16.66
C CYS A 249 23.20 9.22 -15.76
N ASN A 250 22.86 9.69 -14.55
CA ASN A 250 23.85 10.00 -13.51
C ASN A 250 24.17 8.78 -12.62
N ILE A 251 23.64 7.60 -12.95
CA ILE A 251 23.96 6.31 -12.30
C ILE A 251 25.14 5.68 -13.03
N LEU A 252 26.11 5.19 -12.25
CA LEU A 252 27.36 4.63 -12.78
C LEU A 252 27.75 3.31 -12.11
N THR A 253 26.84 2.65 -11.39
CA THR A 253 27.20 1.50 -10.53
C THR A 253 26.60 0.17 -10.96
N PHE A 254 25.57 0.17 -11.80
CA PHE A 254 24.95 -1.02 -12.39
C PHE A 254 24.11 -0.63 -13.62
N ASP A 255 23.77 -1.64 -14.43
CA ASP A 255 22.88 -1.57 -15.59
C ASP A 255 21.43 -1.36 -15.12
N SER A 256 20.93 -0.15 -15.36
CA SER A 256 19.62 0.29 -14.90
C SER A 256 18.57 0.21 -16.00
N ARG A 257 17.31 -0.03 -15.62
CA ARG A 257 16.18 -0.09 -16.56
C ARG A 257 15.07 0.84 -16.12
N ILE A 258 14.36 1.41 -17.08
CA ILE A 258 13.18 2.26 -16.88
C ILE A 258 12.01 1.71 -17.67
N ALA A 259 10.82 1.73 -17.07
CA ALA A 259 9.55 1.55 -17.75
C ALA A 259 8.52 2.53 -17.18
N VAL A 260 7.69 3.09 -18.05
CA VAL A 260 6.67 4.09 -17.70
C VAL A 260 5.31 3.53 -18.10
N TYR A 261 4.34 3.56 -17.19
CA TYR A 261 3.01 2.99 -17.36
C TYR A 261 1.92 4.05 -17.14
N SER A 262 0.76 3.86 -17.76
CA SER A 262 -0.42 4.73 -17.59
C SER A 262 -1.10 4.58 -16.23
N ASP A 263 -0.92 3.44 -15.56
CA ASP A 263 -1.46 3.12 -14.23
C ASP A 263 -0.63 1.98 -13.60
N CYS A 264 -0.87 1.63 -12.34
CA CYS A 264 -0.30 0.45 -11.69
C CYS A 264 -0.77 -0.83 -12.40
N GLY A 265 0.11 -1.41 -13.22
CA GLY A 265 -0.21 -2.53 -14.11
C GLY A 265 -0.96 -2.13 -15.39
N GLY A 266 -0.96 -0.83 -15.74
CA GLY A 266 -1.58 -0.29 -16.94
C GLY A 266 -0.76 -0.49 -18.21
N ASP A 267 -1.10 0.27 -19.26
CA ASP A 267 -0.41 0.19 -20.54
C ASP A 267 1.00 0.78 -20.44
N LEU A 268 1.98 0.12 -21.09
CA LEU A 268 3.35 0.62 -21.18
C LEU A 268 3.41 1.82 -22.14
N LEU A 269 3.79 2.98 -21.61
CA LEU A 269 3.94 4.23 -22.35
C LEU A 269 5.32 4.37 -22.99
N ALA A 270 6.37 4.06 -22.22
CA ALA A 270 7.76 4.13 -22.67
C ALA A 270 8.65 3.21 -21.83
N CYS A 271 9.82 2.85 -22.35
CA CYS A 271 10.80 2.08 -21.60
C CYS A 271 12.19 2.18 -22.23
N SER A 272 13.23 1.82 -21.48
CA SER A 272 14.63 1.85 -21.89
C SER A 272 15.49 1.02 -20.94
N ASP A 273 16.56 0.39 -21.44
CA ASP A 273 17.63 -0.21 -20.63
C ASP A 273 18.99 0.50 -20.84
N ASP A 274 19.49 0.56 -22.07
CA ASP A 274 20.84 1.06 -22.38
C ASP A 274 20.78 2.39 -23.15
N ALA A 275 20.91 3.49 -22.41
CA ALA A 275 21.01 4.85 -22.94
C ALA A 275 22.22 5.61 -22.35
N CYS A 276 22.41 6.87 -22.77
CA CYS A 276 23.36 7.80 -22.16
C CYS A 276 24.85 7.38 -22.06
N ASP A 277 25.50 7.08 -23.18
CA ASP A 277 26.94 6.76 -23.25
C ASP A 277 27.40 5.65 -22.25
N GLY A 278 26.49 4.78 -21.76
CA GLY A 278 26.78 3.77 -20.74
C GLY A 278 25.58 2.89 -20.34
N ASP A 279 25.58 2.37 -19.11
CA ASP A 279 24.60 1.41 -18.56
C ASP A 279 23.34 2.09 -17.91
N GLY A 280 23.07 3.36 -18.26
CA GLY A 280 21.97 4.14 -17.70
C GLY A 280 20.77 4.18 -18.65
N ALA A 281 19.54 4.12 -18.15
CA ALA A 281 18.35 4.18 -19.00
C ALA A 281 17.82 5.62 -19.20
N MET A 282 17.17 5.87 -20.34
CA MET A 282 16.50 7.14 -20.66
C MET A 282 15.27 6.87 -21.54
N ALA A 283 14.12 7.34 -21.10
CA ALA A 283 12.87 7.20 -21.84
C ALA A 283 12.15 8.55 -21.93
N GLU A 284 11.54 8.80 -23.10
CA GLU A 284 10.66 9.94 -23.33
C GLU A 284 9.21 9.45 -23.41
N PHE A 285 8.29 10.21 -22.81
CA PHE A 285 6.88 9.90 -22.77
C PHE A 285 6.07 11.19 -22.85
N GLU A 286 4.96 11.13 -23.59
CA GLU A 286 4.02 12.24 -23.74
C GLU A 286 2.96 12.14 -22.65
N MET A 287 2.63 13.27 -22.04
CA MET A 287 1.59 13.36 -21.02
C MET A 287 0.68 14.55 -21.27
N ALA A 288 -0.60 14.37 -20.95
CA ALA A 288 -1.56 15.46 -20.82
C ALA A 288 -1.45 16.12 -19.43
N CYS A 289 -2.00 17.32 -19.30
CA CYS A 289 -2.02 17.99 -18.01
C CYS A 289 -2.83 17.21 -16.96
N GLY A 290 -2.32 17.14 -15.74
CA GLY A 290 -2.96 16.44 -14.62
C GLY A 290 -3.00 14.92 -14.77
N GLU A 291 -2.42 14.36 -15.84
CA GLU A 291 -2.24 12.93 -16.00
C GLU A 291 -1.15 12.45 -15.05
N THR A 292 -1.33 11.26 -14.47
CA THR A 292 -0.36 10.61 -13.60
C THR A 292 0.20 9.38 -14.29
N ALA A 293 1.52 9.30 -14.40
CA ALA A 293 2.23 8.12 -14.90
C ALA A 293 2.92 7.38 -13.74
N PHE A 294 3.06 6.07 -13.90
CA PHE A 294 3.81 5.20 -12.98
C PHE A 294 5.16 4.85 -13.59
N ILE A 295 6.24 5.25 -12.94
CA ILE A 295 7.61 5.05 -13.37
C ILE A 295 8.23 3.92 -12.55
N ARG A 296 8.61 2.85 -13.23
CA ARG A 296 9.33 1.69 -12.67
C ARG A 296 10.82 1.82 -13.01
N VAL A 297 11.68 1.70 -12.01
CA VAL A 297 13.14 1.80 -12.16
C VAL A 297 13.81 0.63 -11.43
N GLY A 298 14.67 -0.11 -12.11
CA GLY A 298 15.37 -1.26 -11.55
C GLY A 298 16.66 -1.52 -12.30
N GLY A 299 17.12 -2.77 -12.33
CA GLY A 299 18.33 -3.13 -13.07
C GLY A 299 18.28 -4.48 -13.77
N TRP A 300 19.31 -4.71 -14.57
CA TRP A 300 19.57 -6.01 -15.19
C TRP A 300 20.29 -6.92 -14.20
N GLY A 301 19.51 -7.68 -13.42
CA GLY A 301 20.01 -8.72 -12.52
C GLY A 301 20.45 -8.26 -11.13
N VAL A 302 20.80 -6.98 -10.94
CA VAL A 302 21.16 -6.38 -9.64
C VAL A 302 20.49 -5.02 -9.44
N GLY A 303 20.28 -4.62 -8.19
CA GLY A 303 19.86 -3.26 -7.81
C GLY A 303 20.99 -2.46 -7.17
N GLY A 304 20.77 -1.16 -6.98
CA GLY A 304 21.76 -0.25 -6.41
C GLY A 304 21.22 1.16 -6.17
N PRO A 305 22.06 2.08 -5.66
CA PRO A 305 21.72 3.49 -5.55
C PRO A 305 21.44 4.12 -6.91
N ILE A 306 20.32 4.84 -7.01
CA ILE A 306 19.84 5.50 -8.22
C ILE A 306 19.57 6.99 -8.00
N THR A 307 19.85 7.80 -9.03
CA THR A 307 19.34 9.17 -9.13
C THR A 307 18.39 9.22 -10.33
N LEU A 308 17.09 9.29 -10.05
CA LEU A 308 16.05 9.46 -11.06
C LEU A 308 15.95 10.95 -11.41
N SER A 309 16.09 11.30 -12.68
CA SER A 309 15.96 12.66 -13.17
C SER A 309 14.75 12.75 -14.11
N ILE A 310 13.83 13.67 -13.83
CA ILE A 310 12.70 13.97 -14.71
C ILE A 310 12.85 15.40 -15.20
N GLU A 311 12.80 15.61 -16.51
CA GLU A 311 12.91 16.93 -17.13
C GLU A 311 11.92 17.14 -18.29
N PRO A 312 11.39 18.37 -18.47
CA PRO A 312 10.60 18.69 -19.63
C PRO A 312 11.49 18.79 -20.88
N VAL A 313 11.11 18.12 -21.97
CA VAL A 313 11.80 18.18 -23.27
C VAL A 313 11.12 19.18 -24.19
N SER A 314 9.82 19.00 -24.40
CA SER A 314 8.99 19.89 -25.20
C SER A 314 7.60 19.95 -24.59
N THR A 315 7.47 20.81 -23.57
CA THR A 315 6.22 21.00 -22.85
C THR A 315 5.65 22.38 -23.11
N SER A 316 4.33 22.48 -23.01
CA SER A 316 3.59 23.72 -23.03
C SER A 316 2.75 23.80 -21.75
N SER A 317 2.71 24.98 -21.15
CA SER A 317 1.93 25.20 -19.92
C SER A 317 0.47 24.78 -20.14
N CYS A 318 -0.12 24.14 -19.14
CA CYS A 318 -1.55 23.92 -19.13
C CYS A 318 -2.23 25.29 -19.15
N ASN A 319 -3.14 25.53 -20.10
CA ASN A 319 -3.77 26.83 -20.20
C ASN A 319 -4.88 26.92 -19.16
N CYS A 320 -4.50 27.30 -17.93
CA CYS A 320 -5.38 27.46 -16.80
C CYS A 320 -5.33 28.89 -16.32
N PRO A 321 -6.17 29.77 -16.87
CA PRO A 321 -6.19 31.17 -16.46
C PRO A 321 -6.39 31.34 -14.94
N ALA A 322 -7.04 30.38 -14.28
CA ALA A 322 -7.33 30.38 -12.85
C ALA A 322 -6.25 29.71 -11.96
N ASP A 323 -5.18 29.14 -12.53
CA ASP A 323 -4.01 28.62 -11.79
C ASP A 323 -2.96 29.74 -11.71
N PHE A 324 -3.01 30.49 -10.61
CA PHE A 324 -2.23 31.71 -10.42
C PHE A 324 -0.87 31.46 -9.80
N ASP A 325 -0.69 30.36 -9.09
CA ASP A 325 0.63 29.94 -8.60
C ASP A 325 1.37 29.00 -9.56
N SER A 326 0.75 28.68 -10.70
CA SER A 326 1.30 27.81 -11.75
C SER A 326 1.62 26.41 -11.22
N SER A 327 0.81 25.92 -10.28
CA SER A 327 0.97 24.61 -9.66
C SER A 327 0.46 23.47 -10.54
N GLY A 328 -0.30 23.75 -11.61
CA GLY A 328 -0.94 22.76 -12.47
C GLY A 328 -2.34 22.34 -11.99
N GLU A 329 -2.82 22.91 -10.89
CA GLU A 329 -4.14 22.68 -10.32
C GLU A 329 -4.81 24.02 -10.00
N VAL A 330 -6.13 24.11 -10.16
CA VAL A 330 -6.90 25.21 -9.58
C VAL A 330 -7.45 24.74 -8.24
N ASN A 331 -6.91 25.24 -7.14
CA ASN A 331 -7.28 24.81 -5.80
C ASN A 331 -7.39 25.98 -4.81
N SER A 332 -7.36 25.68 -3.50
CA SER A 332 -7.47 26.69 -2.46
C SER A 332 -6.34 27.72 -2.44
N ALA A 333 -5.17 27.40 -3.00
CA ALA A 333 -4.05 28.34 -3.13
C ALA A 333 -4.43 29.48 -4.08
N ASP A 334 -5.06 29.17 -5.22
CA ASP A 334 -5.56 30.15 -6.20
C ASP A 334 -6.68 31.01 -5.64
N VAL A 335 -7.55 30.42 -4.84
CA VAL A 335 -8.56 31.18 -4.08
C VAL A 335 -7.88 32.15 -3.12
N GLY A 336 -6.85 31.71 -2.42
CA GLY A 336 -6.05 32.56 -1.55
C GLY A 336 -5.43 33.74 -2.29
N LEU A 337 -4.89 33.51 -3.49
CA LEU A 337 -4.31 34.55 -4.34
C LEU A 337 -5.37 35.55 -4.85
N CYS A 338 -6.53 35.07 -5.31
CA CYS A 338 -7.65 35.94 -5.71
C CYS A 338 -8.15 36.81 -4.55
N LEU A 339 -8.31 36.22 -3.36
CA LEU A 339 -8.73 36.96 -2.17
C LEU A 339 -7.68 37.97 -1.69
N ALA A 340 -6.39 37.69 -1.87
CA ALA A 340 -5.31 38.62 -1.52
C ALA A 340 -5.33 39.91 -2.36
N HIS A 341 -5.88 39.84 -3.58
CA HIS A 341 -5.97 40.93 -4.54
C HIS A 341 -7.41 41.43 -4.76
N PHE A 342 -8.33 41.07 -3.88
CA PHE A 342 -9.75 41.41 -4.03
C PHE A 342 -9.98 42.93 -4.01
N GLY A 343 -10.64 43.45 -5.05
CA GLY A 343 -10.87 44.88 -5.27
C GLY A 343 -9.76 45.62 -6.02
N GLU A 344 -8.72 44.92 -6.49
CA GLU A 344 -7.73 45.49 -7.41
C GLU A 344 -8.31 45.62 -8.83
N MET A 345 -7.80 46.58 -9.61
CA MET A 345 -8.29 46.86 -10.96
C MET A 345 -7.50 46.06 -12.01
N GLY A 346 -8.19 45.21 -12.75
CA GLY A 346 -7.65 44.40 -13.84
C GLY A 346 -6.55 43.42 -13.40
N GLY A 347 -5.62 43.14 -14.32
CA GLY A 347 -4.51 42.23 -14.08
C GLY A 347 -4.86 40.77 -14.38
N PRO A 348 -3.94 39.83 -14.07
CA PRO A 348 -4.14 38.41 -14.39
C PRO A 348 -5.31 37.77 -13.62
N LEU A 349 -5.67 38.34 -12.47
CA LEU A 349 -6.72 37.84 -11.58
C LEU A 349 -8.14 38.32 -11.97
N ASP A 350 -8.25 39.24 -12.93
CA ASP A 350 -9.50 39.66 -13.59
C ASP A 350 -9.82 38.68 -14.73
N LEU A 351 -10.40 37.55 -14.35
CA LEU A 351 -10.70 36.41 -15.22
C LEU A 351 -11.90 36.66 -16.13
N ASN A 352 -12.87 37.46 -15.66
CA ASN A 352 -14.06 37.78 -16.44
C ASN A 352 -13.86 39.01 -17.36
N GLY A 353 -12.77 39.76 -17.17
CA GLY A 353 -12.38 40.93 -17.98
C GLY A 353 -13.26 42.15 -17.73
N ASP A 354 -13.93 42.25 -16.58
CA ASP A 354 -14.81 43.37 -16.23
C ASP A 354 -14.06 44.58 -15.64
N GLY A 355 -12.76 44.41 -15.38
CA GLY A 355 -11.85 45.45 -14.92
C GLY A 355 -11.62 45.47 -13.41
N GLU A 356 -12.19 44.55 -12.63
CA GLU A 356 -12.03 44.47 -11.17
C GLU A 356 -11.91 43.02 -10.69
N VAL A 357 -10.90 42.71 -9.88
CA VAL A 357 -10.78 41.41 -9.20
C VAL A 357 -11.86 41.32 -8.14
N SER A 358 -12.95 40.60 -8.44
CA SER A 358 -14.17 40.61 -7.64
C SER A 358 -14.71 39.20 -7.39
N SER A 359 -15.91 39.13 -6.82
CA SER A 359 -16.61 37.86 -6.64
C SER A 359 -16.91 37.16 -7.98
N GLY A 360 -16.91 37.89 -9.10
CA GLY A 360 -17.04 37.32 -10.44
C GLY A 360 -15.89 36.39 -10.76
N ASP A 361 -14.66 36.82 -10.51
CA ASP A 361 -13.43 36.06 -10.77
C ASP A 361 -13.30 34.88 -9.81
N LEU A 362 -13.60 35.10 -8.53
CA LEU A 362 -13.66 34.02 -7.55
C LEU A 362 -14.65 32.91 -7.97
N GLY A 363 -15.78 33.30 -8.57
CA GLY A 363 -16.74 32.35 -9.14
C GLY A 363 -16.13 31.50 -10.27
N ILE A 364 -15.30 32.10 -11.14
CA ILE A 364 -14.61 31.38 -12.22
C ILE A 364 -13.58 30.40 -11.67
N ILE A 365 -12.81 30.81 -10.65
CA ILE A 365 -11.84 29.92 -9.98
C ILE A 365 -12.56 28.71 -9.41
N LEU A 366 -13.63 28.92 -8.63
CA LEU A 366 -14.39 27.84 -8.00
C LEU A 366 -15.06 26.91 -9.02
N LEU A 367 -15.45 27.42 -10.19
CA LEU A 367 -15.98 26.60 -11.29
C LEU A 367 -14.89 25.82 -12.04
N SER A 368 -13.64 26.21 -11.87
CA SER A 368 -12.47 25.61 -12.53
C SER A 368 -11.67 24.71 -11.60
N PHE A 369 -12.16 24.44 -10.38
CA PHE A 369 -11.47 23.62 -9.37
C PHE A 369 -11.08 22.23 -9.88
N GLY A 370 -9.87 21.82 -9.52
CA GLY A 370 -9.28 20.54 -9.89
C GLY A 370 -8.12 20.70 -10.85
N ASN A 371 -7.70 19.57 -11.41
CA ASN A 371 -6.59 19.55 -12.36
C ASN A 371 -6.95 20.37 -13.60
N CYS A 372 -5.96 21.10 -14.08
CA CYS A 372 -6.01 21.80 -15.34
C CYS A 372 -6.47 20.90 -16.49
N PRO A 373 -7.60 21.22 -17.17
CA PRO A 373 -8.05 20.44 -18.33
C PRO A 373 -7.01 20.50 -19.47
N PRO A 374 -6.90 19.44 -20.30
CA PRO A 374 -6.01 19.40 -21.46
C PRO A 374 -6.31 20.47 -22.52
#